data_AF-A0A1S4DCQ0-F1
#
_entry.id   AF-A0A1S4DCQ0-F1
#
_cell.length_a   1.000
_cell.length_b   1.000
_cell.length_c   1.000
_cell.angle_alpha   90.00
_cell.angle_beta   90.00
_cell.angle_gamma   90.00
#
_symmetry.space_group_name_H-M   'P 1'
#
loop_
_entity.id
_entity.type
_entity.pdbx_description
1 polymer ?
#
loop_
_entity_poly.entity_id
_entity_poly.type
_entity_poly.pdbx_seq_one_letter_code
_entity_poly.pdbx_strand_id
1 'polypeptide(L)'
;MKEEMNSLQKNKIWILTKLPKGKKSLQNKWVYRVKEEHDGKKRYKARLVVKGFQQKEGIDYTEIFSHVVKLTTIRLVLSIVAAENLHLEQLDVKTAFLHGDLEEDIHMKKPEGFQVFGSSINEINLVKQQLAYEFEIKDLGPAKQMLGMRFSRNGSKGTLKLSKKKYIQKRLNIMIDVASAMDYLHNGYSTPVVHCDLKPNNVLLDQDMVCHVSDFGIAKLLGAGETFVQTRTIATIGYVAPEYGQDGIVSTSCNVYSFGILMMEAFTRMRPSDKIFTGDLSIRCWVSDSFPSEIHRVVDANLVRPVDEQTAPKMQCMLSIMELALSCTLVTPDARTGIEEAL
;
A
#
# COMPACT_ATOMS: atom_id res chain seq x y z
N MET A 1 1.50 -27.02 -9.80
CA MET A 1 0.82 -27.05 -11.12
C MET A 1 -0.40 -27.96 -11.09
N LYS A 2 -0.25 -29.25 -10.77
CA LYS A 2 -1.37 -30.20 -10.69
C LYS A 2 -2.50 -29.71 -9.78
N GLU A 3 -2.19 -29.24 -8.57
CA GLU A 3 -3.20 -28.69 -7.64
C GLU A 3 -4.02 -27.53 -8.24
N GLU A 4 -3.35 -26.55 -8.86
CA GLU A 4 -4.03 -25.43 -9.52
C GLU A 4 -4.87 -25.92 -10.71
N MET A 5 -4.30 -26.75 -11.60
CA MET A 5 -5.04 -27.28 -12.75
C MET A 5 -6.27 -28.09 -12.34
N ASN A 6 -6.14 -28.92 -11.30
CA ASN A 6 -7.24 -29.68 -10.73
C ASN A 6 -8.31 -28.75 -10.14
N SER A 7 -7.91 -27.66 -9.46
CA SER A 7 -8.85 -26.65 -8.95
C SER A 7 -9.64 -25.96 -10.08
N LEU A 8 -8.96 -25.56 -11.16
CA LEU A 8 -9.59 -24.91 -12.31
C LEU A 8 -10.55 -25.87 -13.05
N GLN A 9 -10.16 -27.14 -13.22
CA GLN A 9 -11.02 -28.18 -13.80
C GLN A 9 -12.23 -28.49 -12.92
N LYS A 10 -12.02 -28.64 -11.60
CA LYS A 10 -13.07 -28.86 -10.59
C LYS A 10 -14.11 -27.74 -10.63
N ASN A 11 -13.66 -26.49 -10.75
CA ASN A 11 -14.53 -25.31 -10.77
C ASN A 11 -15.13 -25.00 -12.15
N LYS A 12 -14.88 -25.83 -13.18
CA LYS A 12 -15.43 -25.71 -14.54
C LYS A 12 -15.29 -24.31 -15.16
N ILE A 13 -14.21 -23.60 -14.86
CA ILE A 13 -14.06 -22.18 -15.20
C ILE A 13 -13.86 -21.89 -16.70
N TRP A 14 -13.72 -22.92 -17.53
CA TRP A 14 -13.59 -22.80 -18.99
C TRP A 14 -14.16 -24.02 -19.70
N ILE A 15 -14.51 -23.84 -20.97
CA ILE A 15 -14.89 -24.92 -21.88
C ILE A 15 -13.90 -24.93 -23.05
N LEU A 16 -13.45 -26.13 -23.43
CA LEU A 16 -12.60 -26.27 -24.61
C LEU A 16 -13.45 -26.07 -25.86
N THR A 17 -13.14 -25.03 -26.64
CA THR A 17 -13.87 -24.70 -27.86
C THR A 17 -12.91 -24.39 -29.02
N LYS A 18 -13.40 -24.49 -30.26
CA LYS A 18 -12.68 -23.97 -31.43
C LYS A 18 -12.76 -22.45 -31.38
N LEU A 19 -11.65 -21.76 -31.66
CA LEU A 19 -11.62 -20.31 -31.68
C LEU A 19 -12.61 -19.78 -32.73
N PRO A 20 -13.62 -18.98 -32.35
CA PRO A 20 -14.58 -18.42 -33.30
C PRO A 20 -13.90 -17.50 -34.32
N LYS A 21 -14.43 -17.45 -35.55
CA LYS A 21 -13.90 -16.58 -36.61
C LYS A 21 -13.91 -15.11 -36.12
N GLY A 22 -12.76 -14.44 -36.25
CA GLY A 22 -12.60 -13.02 -35.88
C GLY A 22 -12.25 -12.76 -34.41
N LYS A 23 -12.28 -13.77 -33.53
CA LYS A 23 -11.87 -13.62 -32.12
C LYS A 23 -10.36 -13.88 -31.94
N LYS A 24 -9.73 -13.17 -31.01
CA LYS A 24 -8.31 -13.35 -30.66
C LYS A 24 -8.17 -14.24 -29.42
N SER A 25 -7.20 -15.14 -29.43
CA SER A 25 -6.87 -15.98 -28.27
C SER A 25 -5.78 -15.33 -27.42
N LEU A 26 -6.02 -15.17 -26.13
CA LEU A 26 -5.02 -14.71 -25.17
C LEU A 26 -3.98 -15.79 -24.89
N GLN A 27 -2.73 -15.40 -24.68
CA GLN A 27 -1.68 -16.31 -24.24
C GLN A 27 -1.71 -16.49 -22.72
N ASN A 28 -1.12 -17.57 -22.20
CA ASN A 28 -0.99 -17.78 -20.77
C ASN A 28 0.45 -18.20 -20.40
N LYS A 29 0.77 -18.14 -19.10
CA LYS A 29 1.98 -18.74 -18.53
C LYS A 29 1.74 -19.25 -17.12
N TRP A 30 2.59 -20.16 -16.67
CA TRP A 30 2.67 -20.55 -15.27
C TRP A 30 3.54 -19.56 -14.49
N VAL A 31 3.05 -19.14 -13.32
CA VAL A 31 3.81 -18.35 -12.35
C VAL A 31 3.98 -19.17 -11.08
N TYR A 32 5.22 -19.27 -10.61
CA TYR A 32 5.58 -20.04 -9.43
C TYR A 32 5.95 -19.09 -8.29
N ARG A 33 5.57 -19.44 -7.07
CA ARG A 33 5.92 -18.70 -5.86
C ARG A 33 6.10 -19.67 -4.69
N VAL A 34 7.17 -19.50 -3.94
CA VAL A 34 7.37 -20.17 -2.65
C VAL A 34 6.76 -19.28 -1.57
N LYS A 35 5.97 -19.86 -0.67
CA LYS A 35 5.43 -19.21 0.52
C LYS A 35 5.96 -19.92 1.75
N GLU A 36 6.25 -19.17 2.79
CA GLU A 36 6.57 -19.71 4.10
C GLU A 36 5.30 -19.64 4.95
N GLU A 37 4.88 -20.78 5.48
CA GLU A 37 3.73 -20.89 6.38
C GLU A 37 4.14 -20.50 7.81
N HIS A 38 3.18 -20.19 8.68
CA HIS A 38 3.45 -19.73 10.05
C HIS A 38 4.22 -20.74 10.93
N ASP A 39 4.28 -22.01 10.53
CA ASP A 39 5.05 -23.08 11.20
C ASP A 39 6.47 -23.24 10.61
N GLY A 40 6.90 -22.36 9.70
CA GLY A 40 8.20 -22.42 9.03
C GLY A 40 8.24 -23.38 7.83
N LYS A 41 7.14 -24.05 7.48
CA LYS A 41 7.12 -24.93 6.31
C LYS A 41 7.02 -24.14 5.02
N LYS A 42 7.77 -24.56 4.01
CA LYS A 42 7.72 -23.99 2.66
C LYS A 42 6.58 -24.64 1.86
N ARG A 43 5.67 -23.82 1.38
CA ARG A 43 4.59 -24.18 0.46
C ARG A 43 4.88 -23.66 -0.94
N TYR A 44 4.88 -24.56 -1.92
CA TYR A 44 5.11 -24.23 -3.32
C TYR A 44 3.78 -23.97 -4.02
N LYS A 45 3.57 -22.75 -4.52
CA LYS A 45 2.36 -22.35 -5.24
C LYS A 45 2.65 -22.15 -6.71
N ALA A 46 1.79 -22.67 -7.57
CA ALA A 46 1.77 -22.37 -8.99
C ALA A 46 0.42 -21.73 -9.32
N ARG A 47 0.42 -20.73 -10.19
CA ARG A 47 -0.79 -20.08 -10.71
C ARG A 47 -0.75 -20.01 -12.22
N LEU A 48 -1.87 -20.33 -12.85
CA LEU A 48 -2.04 -20.09 -14.28
C LEU A 48 -2.49 -18.65 -14.47
N VAL A 49 -1.74 -17.87 -15.25
CA VAL A 49 -2.09 -16.47 -15.52
C VAL A 49 -2.19 -16.22 -17.02
N VAL A 50 -3.18 -15.44 -17.40
CA VAL A 50 -3.29 -14.88 -18.75
C VAL A 50 -2.19 -13.82 -18.91
N LYS A 51 -1.47 -13.86 -20.04
CA LYS A 51 -0.50 -12.81 -20.40
C LYS A 51 -1.28 -11.57 -20.85
N GLY A 52 -1.55 -10.67 -19.92
CA GLY A 52 -2.31 -9.44 -20.13
C GLY A 52 -1.53 -8.26 -20.73
N PHE A 53 -0.32 -8.46 -21.28
CA PHE A 53 0.52 -7.39 -21.84
C PHE A 53 -0.02 -6.78 -23.15
N GLN A 54 -1.33 -6.65 -23.30
CA GLN A 54 -1.98 -5.99 -24.44
C GLN A 54 -2.70 -4.70 -24.04
N GLN A 55 -2.65 -4.30 -22.77
CA GLN A 55 -3.11 -3.00 -22.35
C GLN A 55 -2.38 -1.92 -23.16
N LYS A 56 -3.15 -1.00 -23.74
CA LYS A 56 -2.65 0.08 -24.56
C LYS A 56 -2.52 1.32 -23.70
N GLU A 57 -1.32 1.89 -23.69
CA GLU A 57 -1.06 3.20 -23.10
C GLU A 57 -2.07 4.21 -23.64
N GLY A 58 -2.80 4.88 -22.74
CA GLY A 58 -3.87 5.83 -23.07
C GLY A 58 -5.28 5.25 -23.27
N ILE A 59 -5.49 3.93 -23.18
CA ILE A 59 -6.82 3.32 -23.27
C ILE A 59 -7.20 2.61 -21.95
N ASP A 60 -6.51 1.53 -21.61
CA ASP A 60 -6.86 0.64 -20.49
C ASP A 60 -5.64 0.31 -19.59
N TYR A 61 -4.51 0.97 -19.83
CA TYR A 61 -3.24 0.75 -19.11
C TYR A 61 -3.34 1.07 -17.61
N THR A 62 -4.17 2.03 -17.22
CA THR A 62 -4.35 2.45 -15.82
C THR A 62 -5.55 1.81 -15.12
N GLU A 63 -6.32 0.98 -15.82
CA GLU A 63 -7.52 0.38 -15.25
C GLU A 63 -7.15 -0.87 -14.43
N ILE A 64 -7.13 -0.73 -13.11
CA ILE A 64 -6.88 -1.84 -12.17
C ILE A 64 -8.23 -2.34 -11.62
N PHE A 65 -8.74 -3.43 -12.17
CA PHE A 65 -10.06 -4.01 -11.83
C PHE A 65 -10.09 -4.89 -10.56
N SER A 66 -9.19 -4.70 -9.60
CA SER A 66 -9.27 -5.44 -8.34
C SER A 66 -10.16 -4.69 -7.35
N HIS A 67 -11.41 -5.15 -7.19
CA HIS A 67 -12.30 -4.67 -6.14
C HIS A 67 -11.74 -5.07 -4.77
N VAL A 68 -10.99 -4.17 -4.13
CA VAL A 68 -10.56 -4.32 -2.74
C VAL A 68 -11.62 -3.68 -1.83
N VAL A 69 -12.00 -4.39 -0.76
CA VAL A 69 -12.95 -3.88 0.23
C VAL A 69 -12.43 -2.56 0.79
N LYS A 70 -13.22 -1.48 0.64
CA LYS A 70 -12.87 -0.17 1.20
C LYS A 70 -12.89 -0.22 2.72
N LEU A 71 -11.98 0.51 3.35
CA LEU A 71 -11.90 0.60 4.81
C LEU A 71 -13.20 1.13 5.44
N THR A 72 -13.96 1.94 4.70
CA THR A 72 -15.31 2.41 5.09
C THR A 72 -16.31 1.27 5.24
N THR A 73 -16.30 0.30 4.32
CA THR A 73 -17.15 -0.89 4.38
C THR A 73 -16.80 -1.75 5.60
N ILE A 74 -15.51 -1.94 5.87
CA ILE A 74 -15.06 -2.69 7.07
C ILE A 74 -15.53 -1.98 8.35
N ARG A 75 -15.39 -0.66 8.42
CA ARG A 75 -15.85 0.13 9.58
C ARG A 75 -17.35 0.01 9.79
N LEU A 76 -18.14 0.06 8.71
CA LEU A 76 -19.59 -0.12 8.77
C LEU A 76 -19.96 -1.49 9.33
N VAL A 77 -19.36 -2.57 8.82
CA VAL A 77 -19.61 -3.93 9.31
C VAL A 77 -19.23 -4.05 10.80
N LEU A 78 -18.08 -3.51 11.21
CA LEU A 78 -17.68 -3.51 12.62
C LEU A 78 -18.62 -2.69 13.50
N SER A 79 -19.15 -1.57 13.01
CA SER A 79 -20.14 -0.76 13.71
C SER A 79 -21.46 -1.53 13.92
N ILE A 80 -21.91 -2.29 12.91
CA ILE A 80 -23.11 -3.14 13.00
C ILE A 80 -22.89 -4.26 14.01
N VAL A 81 -21.75 -4.96 13.93
CA VAL A 81 -21.40 -6.03 14.88
C VAL A 81 -21.40 -5.54 16.32
N ALA A 82 -20.88 -4.33 16.56
CA ALA A 82 -20.85 -3.74 17.89
C ALA A 82 -22.24 -3.29 18.36
N ALA A 83 -23.04 -2.67 17.50
CA ALA A 83 -24.40 -2.21 17.82
C ALA A 83 -25.34 -3.38 18.14
N GLU A 84 -25.23 -4.47 17.39
CA GLU A 84 -26.11 -5.64 17.46
C GLU A 84 -25.55 -6.77 18.37
N ASN A 85 -24.41 -6.53 19.03
CA ASN A 85 -23.69 -7.51 19.87
C ASN A 85 -23.40 -8.87 19.18
N LEU A 86 -23.11 -8.84 17.89
CA LEU A 86 -22.89 -10.04 17.08
C LEU A 86 -21.49 -10.63 17.29
N HIS A 87 -21.30 -11.90 16.94
CA HIS A 87 -19.98 -12.52 16.85
C HIS A 87 -19.38 -12.27 15.46
N LEU A 88 -18.09 -11.90 15.42
CA LEU A 88 -17.37 -11.67 14.17
C LEU A 88 -16.31 -12.75 13.99
N GLU A 89 -16.48 -13.53 12.92
CA GLU A 89 -15.55 -14.56 12.49
C GLU A 89 -14.88 -14.15 11.18
N GLN A 90 -13.61 -14.55 11.00
CA GLN A 90 -12.85 -14.25 9.78
C GLN A 90 -12.66 -15.53 8.96
N LEU A 91 -13.02 -15.44 7.68
CA LEU A 91 -12.93 -16.54 6.72
C LEU A 91 -12.06 -16.08 5.54
N ASP A 92 -11.02 -16.85 5.20
CA ASP A 92 -10.25 -16.64 3.96
C ASP A 92 -10.82 -17.53 2.86
N VAL A 93 -11.50 -16.93 1.87
CA VAL A 93 -12.07 -17.65 0.74
C VAL A 93 -10.99 -17.82 -0.32
N LYS A 94 -10.48 -19.03 -0.48
CA LYS A 94 -9.61 -19.33 -1.62
C LYS A 94 -10.41 -19.11 -2.92
N THR A 95 -9.82 -18.37 -3.85
CA THR A 95 -10.31 -18.12 -5.22
C THR A 95 -11.61 -17.30 -5.36
N ALA A 96 -11.82 -16.28 -4.52
CA ALA A 96 -13.00 -15.39 -4.58
C ALA A 96 -13.28 -14.74 -5.97
N PHE A 97 -12.28 -14.57 -6.83
CA PHE A 97 -12.42 -13.98 -8.17
C PHE A 97 -13.11 -14.88 -9.20
N LEU A 98 -13.38 -16.15 -8.90
CA LEU A 98 -13.97 -17.11 -9.85
C LEU A 98 -15.51 -17.12 -9.87
N HIS A 99 -16.16 -16.29 -9.06
CA HIS A 99 -17.63 -16.22 -8.94
C HIS A 99 -18.23 -14.90 -9.45
N GLY A 100 -17.43 -14.06 -10.10
CA GLY A 100 -17.95 -12.88 -10.79
C GLY A 100 -18.52 -13.27 -12.15
N ASP A 101 -19.72 -12.82 -12.46
CA ASP A 101 -20.27 -12.94 -13.81
C ASP A 101 -19.40 -12.12 -14.77
N LEU A 102 -19.02 -12.73 -15.89
CA LEU A 102 -18.28 -12.07 -16.95
C LEU A 102 -19.26 -11.83 -18.11
N GLU A 103 -19.48 -10.57 -18.47
CA GLU A 103 -20.40 -10.21 -19.57
C GLU A 103 -19.85 -10.60 -20.96
N GLU A 104 -18.53 -10.83 -21.06
CA GLU A 104 -17.84 -11.07 -22.33
C GLU A 104 -17.18 -12.45 -22.42
N ASP A 105 -17.27 -13.09 -23.60
CA ASP A 105 -16.55 -14.33 -23.88
C ASP A 105 -15.04 -14.09 -24.11
N ILE A 106 -14.22 -14.56 -23.18
CA ILE A 106 -12.75 -14.52 -23.29
C ILE A 106 -12.21 -15.87 -23.79
N HIS A 107 -11.43 -15.84 -24.87
CA HIS A 107 -10.74 -17.02 -25.39
C HIS A 107 -9.25 -17.00 -25.02
N MET A 108 -8.75 -18.10 -24.46
CA MET A 108 -7.35 -18.29 -24.10
C MET A 108 -6.78 -19.54 -24.80
N LYS A 109 -5.51 -19.49 -25.22
CA LYS A 109 -4.80 -20.69 -25.69
C LYS A 109 -4.76 -21.74 -24.59
N LYS A 110 -4.81 -23.03 -24.95
CA LYS A 110 -4.66 -24.11 -23.98
C LYS A 110 -3.32 -23.99 -23.22
N PRO A 111 -3.28 -24.24 -21.89
CA PRO A 111 -2.02 -24.27 -21.15
C PRO A 111 -1.11 -25.44 -21.58
N GLU A 112 0.20 -25.26 -21.45
CA GLU A 112 1.17 -26.34 -21.62
C GLU A 112 0.95 -27.43 -20.55
N GLY A 113 0.94 -28.70 -20.96
CA GLY A 113 0.70 -29.87 -20.09
C GLY A 113 -0.76 -30.32 -19.95
N PHE A 114 -1.71 -29.72 -20.69
CA PHE A 114 -3.13 -30.09 -20.65
C PHE A 114 -3.44 -31.36 -21.47
N GLN A 115 -4.01 -32.40 -20.84
CA GLN A 115 -4.49 -33.64 -21.47
C GLN A 115 -6.00 -33.82 -21.23
N VAL A 116 -6.72 -34.39 -22.21
CA VAL A 116 -8.19 -34.49 -22.24
C VAL A 116 -8.63 -35.95 -22.05
N PHE A 117 -9.57 -36.19 -21.13
CA PHE A 117 -10.32 -37.44 -20.99
C PHE A 117 -11.83 -37.13 -20.87
N GLY A 118 -12.69 -37.95 -21.49
CA GLY A 118 -14.09 -37.61 -21.78
C GLY A 118 -15.18 -38.34 -20.97
N SER A 119 -16.24 -37.55 -20.69
CA SER A 119 -17.71 -37.81 -20.64
C SER A 119 -18.36 -38.95 -19.85
N SER A 120 -19.24 -38.59 -18.88
CA SER A 120 -20.69 -38.97 -18.80
C SER A 120 -21.40 -38.28 -17.62
N ILE A 121 -22.72 -38.04 -17.75
CA ILE A 121 -23.53 -36.97 -17.14
C ILE A 121 -24.34 -37.37 -15.87
N ASN A 122 -24.15 -38.57 -15.32
CA ASN A 122 -25.04 -39.10 -14.26
C ASN A 122 -24.50 -38.91 -12.81
N GLU A 123 -23.30 -38.34 -12.64
CA GLU A 123 -22.72 -37.96 -11.32
C GLU A 123 -23.11 -36.56 -10.85
N ILE A 124 -23.94 -35.84 -11.61
CA ILE A 124 -24.58 -34.56 -11.21
C ILE A 124 -25.32 -34.71 -9.86
N ASN A 125 -25.73 -35.94 -9.55
CA ASN A 125 -26.53 -36.27 -8.39
C ASN A 125 -25.74 -37.09 -7.34
N LEU A 126 -24.41 -37.18 -7.46
CA LEU A 126 -23.53 -37.20 -6.27
C LEU A 126 -23.23 -35.73 -5.93
N VAL A 127 -24.28 -34.94 -5.73
CA VAL A 127 -24.73 -34.61 -4.37
C VAL A 127 -23.62 -33.86 -3.70
N LYS A 128 -23.87 -32.57 -3.51
CA LYS A 128 -24.25 -31.99 -2.22
C LYS A 128 -23.37 -32.28 -1.01
N GLN A 129 -22.41 -33.20 -1.03
CA GLN A 129 -21.12 -32.91 -0.42
C GLN A 129 -20.35 -31.83 -1.20
N GLN A 130 -20.84 -31.45 -2.38
CA GLN A 130 -20.44 -30.27 -3.14
C GLN A 130 -20.42 -28.96 -2.32
N LEU A 131 -21.18 -28.80 -1.22
CA LEU A 131 -21.18 -27.56 -0.40
C LEU A 131 -20.05 -27.46 0.64
N ALA A 132 -19.62 -28.58 1.24
CA ALA A 132 -18.43 -28.63 2.10
C ALA A 132 -17.10 -28.61 1.31
N TYR A 133 -17.23 -28.76 0.00
CA TYR A 133 -16.17 -28.82 -1.01
C TYR A 133 -16.05 -27.51 -1.81
N GLU A 134 -17.03 -26.60 -1.69
CA GLU A 134 -17.21 -25.42 -2.53
C GLU A 134 -16.33 -24.23 -2.13
N PHE A 135 -15.92 -24.13 -0.87
CA PHE A 135 -14.95 -23.12 -0.43
C PHE A 135 -13.90 -23.73 0.51
N GLU A 136 -12.63 -23.74 0.11
CA GLU A 136 -11.52 -23.99 1.03
C GLU A 136 -11.35 -22.77 1.94
N ILE A 137 -12.01 -22.80 3.09
CA ILE A 137 -11.95 -21.75 4.11
C ILE A 137 -11.02 -22.18 5.23
N LYS A 138 -10.03 -21.34 5.56
CA LYS A 138 -9.21 -21.53 6.75
C LYS A 138 -9.84 -20.76 7.90
N ASP A 139 -10.30 -21.47 8.92
CA ASP A 139 -10.72 -20.86 10.19
C ASP A 139 -9.50 -20.27 10.90
N LEU A 140 -9.54 -18.96 11.17
CA LEU A 140 -8.47 -18.22 11.85
C LEU A 140 -8.77 -18.03 13.34
N GLY A 141 -9.89 -18.56 13.81
CA GLY A 141 -10.45 -18.33 15.13
C GLY A 141 -10.92 -16.88 15.33
N PRO A 142 -11.20 -16.49 16.59
CA PRO A 142 -11.69 -15.16 16.90
C PRO A 142 -10.79 -14.07 16.34
N ALA A 143 -11.37 -13.11 15.61
CA ALA A 143 -10.63 -12.03 14.96
C ALA A 143 -9.86 -11.17 15.98
N LYS A 144 -8.56 -11.39 16.08
CA LYS A 144 -7.65 -10.61 16.95
C LYS A 144 -6.99 -9.44 16.22
N GLN A 145 -6.84 -9.54 14.89
CA GLN A 145 -6.16 -8.54 14.08
C GLN A 145 -6.64 -8.56 12.62
N MET A 146 -6.84 -7.39 12.00
CA MET A 146 -7.26 -7.27 10.59
C MET A 146 -6.68 -5.97 10.03
N LEU A 147 -6.01 -6.04 8.87
CA LEU A 147 -5.29 -4.91 8.24
C LEU A 147 -4.39 -4.14 9.22
N GLY A 148 -3.70 -4.85 10.10
CA GLY A 148 -2.78 -4.26 11.07
C GLY A 148 -3.42 -3.57 12.30
N MET A 149 -4.74 -3.65 12.48
CA MET A 149 -5.48 -3.17 13.66
C MET A 149 -5.77 -4.34 14.62
N ARG A 150 -5.52 -4.17 15.93
CA ARG A 150 -5.82 -5.19 16.95
C ARG A 150 -7.19 -4.95 17.57
N PHE A 151 -7.99 -6.01 17.71
CA PHE A 151 -9.31 -5.97 18.36
C PHE A 151 -9.24 -6.74 19.68
N SER A 152 -9.92 -6.25 20.70
CA SER A 152 -10.21 -6.99 21.92
C SER A 152 -11.68 -6.80 22.26
N ARG A 153 -12.46 -7.90 22.26
CA ARG A 153 -13.87 -7.91 22.62
C ARG A 153 -14.02 -8.10 24.13
N ASN A 154 -14.90 -7.33 24.76
CA ASN A 154 -15.36 -7.58 26.12
C ASN A 154 -16.83 -8.01 26.07
N GLY A 155 -17.06 -9.32 26.16
CA GLY A 155 -18.38 -9.94 25.98
C GLY A 155 -19.40 -9.57 27.06
N SER A 156 -18.99 -9.28 28.29
CA SER A 156 -19.90 -8.89 29.37
C SER A 156 -20.39 -7.44 29.26
N LYS A 157 -19.70 -6.61 28.48
CA LYS A 157 -20.05 -5.20 28.25
C LYS A 157 -20.54 -4.92 26.83
N GLY A 158 -20.60 -5.92 25.95
CA GLY A 158 -20.94 -5.73 24.53
C GLY A 158 -19.99 -4.78 23.78
N THR A 159 -18.75 -4.60 24.25
CA THR A 159 -17.82 -3.60 23.71
C THR A 159 -16.69 -4.23 22.90
N LEU A 160 -16.40 -3.64 21.73
CA LEU A 160 -15.25 -3.98 20.89
C LEU A 160 -14.19 -2.87 21.00
N LYS A 161 -13.05 -3.17 21.64
CA LYS A 161 -11.98 -2.20 21.81
C LYS A 161 -10.94 -2.37 20.69
N LEU A 162 -10.71 -1.28 19.96
CA LEU A 162 -9.67 -1.16 18.95
C LEU A 162 -8.38 -0.65 19.61
N SER A 163 -7.32 -1.45 19.60
CA SER A 163 -6.02 -1.05 20.14
C SER A 163 -5.16 -0.43 19.03
N LYS A 164 -5.01 0.91 19.06
CA LYS A 164 -4.10 1.70 18.22
C LYS A 164 -2.71 1.90 18.86
N LYS A 165 -2.34 1.09 19.86
CA LYS A 165 -1.15 1.30 20.72
C LYS A 165 0.19 1.37 19.96
N LYS A 166 0.24 0.92 18.69
CA LYS A 166 1.43 0.96 17.82
C LYS A 166 1.32 1.90 16.61
N TYR A 167 0.29 2.75 16.52
CA TYR A 167 0.05 3.51 15.28
C TYR A 167 1.06 4.65 15.07
N ILE A 168 1.45 5.37 16.13
CA ILE A 168 2.61 6.29 16.12
C ILE A 168 3.88 5.54 15.72
N GLN A 169 4.14 4.39 16.34
CA GLN A 169 5.34 3.59 16.06
C GLN A 169 5.41 3.14 14.59
N LYS A 170 4.27 2.76 14.01
CA LYS A 170 4.21 2.38 12.59
C LYS A 170 4.54 3.56 11.68
N ARG A 171 3.99 4.75 11.93
CA ARG A 171 4.31 5.94 11.13
C ARG A 171 5.79 6.32 11.27
N LEU A 172 6.32 6.24 12.49
CA LEU A 172 7.75 6.46 12.76
C LEU A 172 8.63 5.45 12.01
N ASN A 173 8.34 4.16 12.09
CA ASN A 173 9.10 3.14 11.36
C ASN A 173 9.09 3.39 9.86
N ILE A 174 7.96 3.77 9.27
CA ILE A 174 7.88 4.12 7.85
C ILE A 174 8.76 5.34 7.54
N MET A 175 8.76 6.37 8.39
CA MET A 175 9.64 7.54 8.17
C MET A 175 11.12 7.17 8.30
N ILE A 176 11.48 6.28 9.24
CA ILE A 176 12.85 5.78 9.40
C ILE A 176 13.28 5.00 8.15
N ASP A 177 12.43 4.11 7.65
CA ASP A 177 12.69 3.35 6.42
C ASP A 177 12.87 4.28 5.21
N VAL A 178 12.03 5.31 5.07
CA VAL A 178 12.18 6.33 4.00
C VAL A 178 13.49 7.10 4.15
N ALA A 179 13.82 7.55 5.36
CA ALA A 179 15.06 8.29 5.61
C ALA A 179 16.29 7.41 5.35
N SER A 180 16.26 6.13 5.73
CA SER A 180 17.31 5.15 5.46
C SER A 180 17.48 4.91 3.96
N ALA A 181 16.38 4.83 3.21
CA ALA A 181 16.44 4.72 1.76
C ALA A 181 17.03 5.98 1.10
N MET A 182 16.68 7.18 1.61
CA MET A 182 17.23 8.43 1.09
C MET A 182 18.72 8.58 1.42
N ASP A 183 19.14 8.26 2.64
CA ASP A 183 20.54 8.22 3.04
C ASP A 183 21.34 7.26 2.16
N TYR A 184 20.84 6.05 1.93
CA TYR A 184 21.47 5.09 1.03
C TYR A 184 21.65 5.63 -0.40
N LEU A 185 20.66 6.35 -0.92
CA LEU A 185 20.74 6.94 -2.26
C LEU A 185 21.72 8.11 -2.33
N HIS A 186 21.84 8.89 -1.25
CA HIS A 186 22.68 10.09 -1.20
C HIS A 186 24.14 9.75 -0.91
N ASN A 187 24.36 8.84 0.05
CA ASN A 187 25.66 8.59 0.67
C ASN A 187 26.17 7.16 0.46
N GLY A 188 25.33 6.23 0.00
CA GLY A 188 25.70 4.82 -0.15
C GLY A 188 26.60 4.51 -1.35
N TYR A 189 26.80 5.47 -2.26
CA TYR A 189 27.62 5.33 -3.47
C TYR A 189 28.42 6.60 -3.76
N SER A 190 29.45 6.47 -4.60
CA SER A 190 30.27 7.61 -5.06
C SER A 190 29.51 8.64 -5.90
N THR A 191 28.34 8.27 -6.42
CA THR A 191 27.50 9.11 -7.29
C THR A 191 26.13 9.22 -6.62
N PRO A 192 25.84 10.36 -5.96
CA PRO A 192 24.56 10.55 -5.29
C PRO A 192 23.38 10.46 -6.25
N VAL A 193 22.31 9.81 -5.80
CA VAL A 193 21.04 9.68 -6.53
C VAL A 193 19.97 10.55 -5.88
N VAL A 194 19.51 11.58 -6.58
CA VAL A 194 18.40 12.43 -6.15
C VAL A 194 17.09 11.89 -6.72
N HIS A 195 16.25 11.32 -5.86
CA HIS A 195 14.95 10.72 -6.23
C HIS A 195 14.01 11.69 -6.99
N CYS A 196 13.98 12.96 -6.58
CA CYS A 196 13.18 14.05 -7.19
C CYS A 196 11.66 13.94 -7.07
N ASP A 197 11.07 12.77 -6.79
CA ASP A 197 9.62 12.61 -6.64
C ASP A 197 9.20 11.90 -5.33
N LEU A 198 9.81 12.26 -4.20
CA LEU A 198 9.48 11.62 -2.92
C LEU A 198 8.10 12.09 -2.42
N LYS A 199 7.13 11.16 -2.37
CA LYS A 199 5.74 11.41 -1.97
C LYS A 199 5.06 10.11 -1.49
N PRO A 200 3.91 10.17 -0.81
CA PRO A 200 3.26 8.97 -0.26
C PRO A 200 2.98 7.86 -1.27
N ASN A 201 2.64 8.20 -2.52
CA ASN A 201 2.37 7.21 -3.57
C ASN A 201 3.62 6.39 -3.96
N ASN A 202 4.81 6.93 -3.71
CA ASN A 202 6.09 6.32 -4.03
C ASN A 202 6.70 5.58 -2.82
N VAL A 203 5.98 5.56 -1.69
CA VAL A 203 6.32 4.86 -0.44
C VAL A 203 5.45 3.61 -0.35
N LEU A 204 5.99 2.47 -0.76
CA LEU A 204 5.28 1.19 -0.79
C LEU A 204 5.47 0.45 0.52
N LEU A 205 4.43 -0.25 1.00
CA LEU A 205 4.49 -1.07 2.20
C LEU A 205 4.34 -2.54 1.82
N ASP A 206 5.24 -3.38 2.33
CA ASP A 206 5.13 -4.82 2.17
C ASP A 206 4.22 -5.49 3.24
N GLN A 207 4.22 -6.81 3.28
CA GLN A 207 3.37 -7.60 4.17
C GLN A 207 3.77 -7.47 5.65
N ASP A 208 5.03 -7.09 5.91
CA ASP A 208 5.60 -6.92 7.24
C ASP A 208 5.55 -5.45 7.70
N MET A 209 4.94 -4.57 6.88
CA MET A 209 4.88 -3.11 7.09
C MET A 209 6.26 -2.43 7.00
N VAL A 210 7.21 -3.06 6.31
CA VAL A 210 8.48 -2.41 5.94
C VAL A 210 8.22 -1.55 4.71
N CYS A 211 8.76 -0.34 4.73
CA CYS A 211 8.62 0.61 3.66
C CYS A 211 9.74 0.47 2.62
N HIS A 212 9.35 0.55 1.35
CA HIS A 212 10.24 0.55 0.19
C HIS A 212 9.95 1.78 -0.66
N VAL A 213 10.96 2.60 -0.93
CA VAL A 213 10.85 3.73 -1.86
C VAL A 213 10.90 3.23 -3.30
N SER A 214 10.03 3.77 -4.15
CA SER A 214 9.83 3.34 -5.53
C SER A 214 9.69 4.54 -6.47
N ASP A 215 9.66 4.26 -7.78
CA ASP A 215 9.47 5.25 -8.85
C ASP A 215 10.60 6.28 -9.00
N PHE A 216 11.69 5.81 -9.61
CA PHE A 216 12.86 6.63 -9.97
C PHE A 216 12.75 7.26 -11.37
N GLY A 217 11.53 7.36 -11.93
CA GLY A 217 11.31 7.78 -13.31
C GLY A 217 11.87 9.16 -13.67
N ILE A 218 12.02 10.04 -12.66
CA ILE A 218 12.61 11.38 -12.83
C ILE A 218 13.88 11.59 -12.00
N ALA A 219 14.46 10.53 -11.44
CA ALA A 219 15.64 10.61 -10.59
C ALA A 219 16.85 11.17 -11.37
N LYS A 220 17.76 11.81 -10.63
CA LYS A 220 18.98 12.40 -11.16
C LYS A 220 20.21 11.81 -10.48
N LEU A 221 21.26 11.62 -11.26
CA LEU A 221 22.60 11.30 -10.75
C LEU A 221 23.39 12.59 -10.70
N LEU A 222 24.02 12.89 -9.56
CA LEU A 222 24.96 14.01 -9.46
C LEU A 222 26.32 13.55 -9.96
N GLY A 223 26.91 14.28 -10.91
CA GLY A 223 28.25 13.97 -11.43
C GLY A 223 29.33 14.04 -10.34
N ALA A 224 30.52 13.49 -10.63
CA ALA A 224 31.61 13.50 -9.66
C ALA A 224 32.00 14.94 -9.27
N GLY A 225 31.80 15.29 -8.00
CA GLY A 225 32.05 16.63 -7.46
C GLY A 225 30.94 17.65 -7.70
N GLU A 226 29.84 17.27 -8.35
CA GLU A 226 28.67 18.14 -8.53
C GLU A 226 27.77 18.10 -7.28
N THR A 227 27.37 19.26 -6.79
CA THR A 227 26.44 19.38 -5.64
C THR A 227 24.98 19.54 -6.06
N PHE A 228 24.74 19.90 -7.33
CA PHE A 228 23.41 20.05 -7.91
C PHE A 228 23.44 19.81 -9.42
N VAL A 229 22.27 19.56 -10.00
CA VAL A 229 22.02 19.56 -11.44
C VAL A 229 20.83 20.46 -11.77
N GLN A 230 20.78 20.99 -12.98
CA GLN A 230 19.62 21.77 -13.44
C GLN A 230 18.75 20.94 -14.39
N THR A 231 17.44 21.02 -14.23
CA THR A 231 16.48 20.25 -15.05
C THR A 231 15.24 21.07 -15.38
N ARG A 232 14.54 20.68 -16.45
CA ARG A 232 13.20 21.19 -16.80
C ARG A 232 12.07 20.24 -16.37
N THR A 233 12.41 19.06 -15.86
CA THR A 233 11.43 18.09 -15.36
C THR A 233 10.75 18.65 -14.12
N ILE A 234 9.42 18.69 -14.14
CA ILE A 234 8.62 19.15 -13.00
C ILE A 234 8.33 17.94 -12.11
N ALA A 235 8.53 18.10 -10.81
CA ALA A 235 8.15 17.10 -9.80
C ALA A 235 6.77 17.41 -9.18
N THR A 236 6.31 16.58 -8.25
CA THR A 236 4.95 16.70 -7.70
C THR A 236 4.75 17.99 -6.89
N ILE A 237 3.78 18.80 -7.32
CA ILE A 237 3.37 20.05 -6.65
C ILE A 237 2.99 19.76 -5.19
N GLY A 238 3.47 20.63 -4.28
CA GLY A 238 3.25 20.52 -2.84
C GLY A 238 4.36 19.77 -2.08
N TYR A 239 5.12 18.90 -2.74
CA TYR A 239 6.29 18.19 -2.17
C TYR A 239 7.62 18.73 -2.68
N VAL A 240 7.58 19.42 -3.82
CA VAL A 240 8.74 20.05 -4.47
C VAL A 240 9.38 21.10 -3.58
N ALA A 241 10.72 21.05 -3.49
CA ALA A 241 11.52 22.09 -2.85
C ALA A 241 11.46 23.40 -3.65
N PRO A 242 11.49 24.58 -3.01
CA PRO A 242 11.33 25.87 -3.71
C PRO A 242 12.33 26.07 -4.86
N GLU A 243 13.61 25.80 -4.64
CA GLU A 243 14.68 25.93 -5.63
C GLU A 243 14.52 24.98 -6.83
N TYR A 244 13.93 23.80 -6.58
CA TYR A 244 13.62 22.87 -7.65
C TYR A 244 12.40 23.35 -8.45
N GLY A 245 11.33 23.76 -7.77
CA GLY A 245 10.11 24.23 -8.42
C GLY A 245 10.28 25.53 -9.21
N GLN A 246 11.14 26.42 -8.73
CA GLN A 246 11.35 27.75 -9.30
C GLN A 246 12.45 27.77 -10.37
N ASP A 247 13.62 27.23 -10.05
CA ASP A 247 14.83 27.38 -10.87
C ASP A 247 15.26 26.07 -11.55
N GLY A 248 14.57 24.97 -11.25
CA GLY A 248 14.92 23.64 -11.74
C GLY A 248 16.19 23.08 -11.11
N ILE A 249 16.64 23.62 -9.98
CA ILE A 249 17.86 23.21 -9.28
C ILE A 249 17.56 21.98 -8.43
N VAL A 250 18.27 20.89 -8.71
CA VAL A 250 18.08 19.60 -8.05
C VAL A 250 19.36 19.20 -7.31
N SER A 251 19.22 18.95 -6.02
CA SER A 251 20.27 18.50 -5.11
C SER A 251 19.70 17.46 -4.14
N THR A 252 20.55 16.79 -3.37
CA THR A 252 20.11 15.87 -2.31
C THR A 252 19.20 16.56 -1.27
N SER A 253 19.43 17.85 -1.02
CA SER A 253 18.58 18.67 -0.14
C SER A 253 17.14 18.85 -0.65
N CYS A 254 16.86 18.65 -1.94
CA CYS A 254 15.48 18.62 -2.44
C CYS A 254 14.70 17.40 -1.92
N ASN A 255 15.36 16.22 -1.83
CA ASN A 255 14.75 15.03 -1.23
C ASN A 255 14.48 15.22 0.27
N VAL A 256 15.38 15.92 0.98
CA VAL A 256 15.20 16.26 2.40
C VAL A 256 13.95 17.13 2.59
N TYR A 257 13.75 18.13 1.74
CA TYR A 257 12.54 18.96 1.77
C TYR A 257 11.27 18.12 1.57
N SER A 258 11.24 17.29 0.52
CA SER A 258 10.10 16.40 0.25
C SER A 258 9.85 15.41 1.39
N PHE A 259 10.91 14.93 2.06
CA PHE A 259 10.81 14.08 3.25
C PHE A 259 10.16 14.82 4.42
N GLY A 260 10.50 16.07 4.67
CA GLY A 260 9.84 16.88 5.70
C GLY A 260 8.35 17.11 5.41
N ILE A 261 7.97 17.37 4.15
CA ILE A 261 6.55 17.46 3.76
C ILE A 261 5.83 16.13 3.95
N LEU A 262 6.46 15.01 3.56
CA LEU A 262 5.93 13.66 3.78
C LEU A 262 5.67 13.39 5.27
N MET A 263 6.60 13.82 6.14
CA MET A 263 6.46 13.71 7.58
C MET A 263 5.29 14.55 8.11
N MET A 264 5.14 15.80 7.66
CA MET A 264 4.00 16.64 8.03
C MET A 264 2.68 15.99 7.62
N GLU A 265 2.56 15.49 6.39
CA GLU A 265 1.35 14.79 5.96
C GLU A 265 1.09 13.53 6.81
N ALA A 266 2.14 12.74 7.06
CA ALA A 266 2.02 11.51 7.83
C ALA A 266 1.49 11.77 9.23
N PHE A 267 1.88 12.86 9.89
CA PHE A 267 1.53 13.11 11.30
C PHE A 267 0.37 14.09 11.50
N THR A 268 0.04 14.93 10.52
CA THR A 268 -1.17 15.79 10.54
C THR A 268 -2.38 15.12 9.89
N ARG A 269 -2.17 14.13 9.01
CA ARG A 269 -3.20 13.51 8.15
C ARG A 269 -3.81 14.52 7.15
N MET A 270 -3.08 15.59 6.84
CA MET A 270 -3.45 16.58 5.84
C MET A 270 -2.53 16.45 4.63
N ARG A 271 -3.10 16.52 3.43
CA ARG A 271 -2.32 16.47 2.18
C ARG A 271 -2.00 17.89 1.73
N PRO A 272 -0.83 18.15 1.11
CA PRO A 272 -0.54 19.45 0.49
C PRO A 272 -1.63 19.92 -0.50
N SER A 273 -2.37 18.99 -1.11
CA SER A 273 -3.47 19.27 -2.05
C SER A 273 -4.84 19.46 -1.39
N ASP A 274 -4.97 19.38 -0.07
CA ASP A 274 -6.25 19.57 0.59
C ASP A 274 -6.70 21.04 0.50
N LYS A 275 -8.01 21.25 0.34
CA LYS A 275 -8.62 22.56 0.00
C LYS A 275 -8.36 23.69 0.99
N ILE A 276 -7.89 23.38 2.19
CA ILE A 276 -7.54 24.39 3.19
C ILE A 276 -6.24 25.11 2.83
N PHE A 277 -5.38 24.49 2.01
CA PHE A 277 -4.11 25.04 1.56
C PHE A 277 -4.31 25.72 0.20
N THR A 278 -4.45 27.04 0.23
CA THR A 278 -4.67 27.88 -0.95
C THR A 278 -3.88 29.17 -0.86
N GLY A 279 -3.47 29.71 -2.01
CA GLY A 279 -2.59 30.89 -2.03
C GLY A 279 -1.28 30.57 -1.34
N ASP A 280 -0.88 31.41 -0.39
CA ASP A 280 0.39 31.28 0.34
C ASP A 280 0.33 30.32 1.54
N LEU A 281 -0.88 29.83 1.88
CA LEU A 281 -1.04 28.90 3.00
C LEU A 281 -0.70 27.47 2.57
N SER A 282 0.53 27.06 2.84
CA SER A 282 0.99 25.67 2.66
C SER A 282 0.87 24.85 3.95
N ILE A 283 0.95 23.52 3.84
CA ILE A 283 1.03 22.62 5.02
C ILE A 283 2.20 22.99 5.94
N ARG A 284 3.33 23.40 5.36
CA ARG A 284 4.51 23.87 6.10
C ARG A 284 4.19 25.14 6.90
N CYS A 285 3.59 26.15 6.28
CA CYS A 285 3.20 27.38 6.97
C CYS A 285 2.22 27.06 8.11
N TRP A 286 1.21 26.23 7.84
CA TRP A 286 0.22 25.84 8.83
C TRP A 286 0.82 25.12 10.05
N VAL A 287 1.78 24.21 9.84
CA VAL A 287 2.52 23.56 10.94
C VAL A 287 3.42 24.55 11.66
N SER A 288 4.16 25.39 10.91
CA SER A 288 5.08 26.40 11.46
C SER A 288 4.34 27.40 12.35
N ASP A 289 3.18 27.90 11.92
CA ASP A 289 2.37 28.88 12.66
C ASP A 289 1.76 28.30 13.93
N SER A 290 1.62 26.97 13.98
CA SER A 290 1.09 26.26 15.15
C SER A 290 2.18 25.77 16.11
N PHE A 291 3.45 25.79 15.70
CA PHE A 291 4.56 25.25 16.49
C PHE A 291 5.16 26.31 17.43
N PRO A 292 5.53 25.98 18.68
CA PRO A 292 5.32 24.69 19.35
C PRO A 292 4.00 24.59 20.15
N SER A 293 3.39 25.72 20.53
CA SER A 293 2.31 25.76 21.54
C SER A 293 0.99 25.15 21.08
N GLU A 294 0.63 25.32 19.81
CA GLU A 294 -0.64 24.89 19.25
C GLU A 294 -0.52 23.63 18.39
N ILE A 295 0.58 22.87 18.54
CA ILE A 295 0.86 21.67 17.73
C ILE A 295 -0.26 20.61 17.84
N HIS A 296 -0.94 20.59 18.99
CA HIS A 296 -2.07 19.70 19.26
C HIS A 296 -3.26 19.94 18.32
N ARG A 297 -3.35 21.12 17.68
CA ARG A 297 -4.40 21.46 16.71
C ARG A 297 -4.14 20.89 15.32
N VAL A 298 -2.87 20.64 14.98
CA VAL A 298 -2.48 20.19 13.64
C VAL A 298 -2.15 18.71 13.59
N VAL A 299 -1.73 18.11 14.71
CA VAL A 299 -1.48 16.67 14.82
C VAL A 299 -2.78 15.87 14.67
N ASP A 300 -2.72 14.74 13.96
CA ASP A 300 -3.85 13.81 13.82
C ASP A 300 -4.37 13.40 15.21
N ALA A 301 -5.60 13.77 15.53
CA ALA A 301 -6.27 13.49 16.80
C ALA A 301 -6.38 11.99 17.14
N ASN A 302 -6.09 11.10 16.18
CA ASN A 302 -5.97 9.66 16.44
C ASN A 302 -4.62 9.23 17.03
N LEU A 303 -3.60 10.09 17.00
CA LEU A 303 -2.26 9.83 17.55
C LEU A 303 -2.18 10.20 19.02
N VAL A 304 -2.76 11.35 19.39
CA VAL A 304 -2.77 11.87 20.76
C VAL A 304 -4.22 12.12 21.18
N ARG A 305 -4.74 11.31 22.11
CA ARG A 305 -6.08 11.49 22.67
C ARG A 305 -5.96 12.06 24.09
N PRO A 306 -6.75 13.06 24.47
CA PRO A 306 -6.65 13.73 25.78
C PRO A 306 -6.76 12.80 27.01
N VAL A 307 -7.34 11.61 26.85
CA VAL A 307 -7.67 10.67 27.92
C VAL A 307 -6.66 9.51 28.03
N ASP A 308 -5.58 9.53 27.23
CA ASP A 308 -4.54 8.50 27.30
C ASP A 308 -3.56 8.82 28.44
N GLU A 309 -3.24 7.85 29.30
CA GLU A 309 -2.17 7.97 30.33
C GLU A 309 -0.79 8.36 29.73
N GLN A 310 -0.60 8.15 28.42
CA GLN A 310 0.62 8.46 27.67
C GLN A 310 0.51 9.74 26.81
N THR A 311 -0.44 10.63 27.09
CA THR A 311 -0.67 11.85 26.29
C THR A 311 0.57 12.75 26.24
N ALA A 312 1.20 13.02 27.39
CA ALA A 312 2.35 13.92 27.45
C ALA A 312 3.59 13.39 26.69
N PRO A 313 4.05 12.13 26.89
CA PRO A 313 5.17 11.59 26.10
C PRO A 313 4.89 11.52 24.60
N LYS A 314 3.65 11.18 24.21
CA LYS A 314 3.27 11.18 22.79
C LYS A 314 3.30 12.58 22.21
N MET A 315 2.82 13.59 22.95
CA MET A 315 2.87 14.98 22.49
C MET A 315 4.31 15.48 22.36
N GLN A 316 5.18 15.13 23.30
CA GLN A 316 6.62 15.43 23.19
C GLN A 316 7.23 14.79 21.94
N CYS A 317 6.88 13.53 21.65
CA CYS A 317 7.29 12.87 20.42
C CYS A 317 6.76 13.61 19.18
N MET A 318 5.52 14.10 19.18
CA MET A 318 4.98 14.88 18.06
C MET A 318 5.70 16.23 17.88
N LEU A 319 6.08 16.89 18.99
CA LEU A 319 6.88 18.12 18.93
C LEU A 319 8.22 17.84 18.24
N SER A 320 8.96 16.82 18.66
CA SER A 320 10.25 16.47 18.05
C SER A 320 10.13 16.09 16.56
N ILE A 321 9.08 15.36 16.18
CA ILE A 321 8.81 15.02 14.78
C ILE A 321 8.53 16.28 13.96
N MET A 322 7.70 17.18 14.46
CA MET A 322 7.33 18.40 13.72
C MET A 322 8.49 19.40 13.65
N GLU A 323 9.31 19.47 14.69
CA GLU A 323 10.56 20.24 14.70
C GLU A 323 11.53 19.74 13.60
N LEU A 324 11.75 18.43 13.51
CA LEU A 324 12.54 17.82 12.45
C LEU A 324 11.94 18.06 11.05
N ALA A 325 10.61 17.94 10.91
CA ALA A 325 9.96 18.21 9.64
C ALA A 325 10.14 19.68 9.20
N LEU A 326 10.10 20.62 10.14
CA LEU A 326 10.35 22.04 9.89
C LEU A 326 11.82 22.32 9.53
N SER A 327 12.78 21.67 10.20
CA SER A 327 14.21 21.81 9.87
C SER A 327 14.54 21.24 8.48
N CYS A 328 13.91 20.13 8.09
CA CYS A 328 14.02 19.55 6.75
C CYS A 328 13.42 20.46 5.66
N THR A 329 12.46 21.33 5.99
CA THR A 329 11.70 22.16 5.03
C THR A 329 12.08 23.64 5.06
N LEU A 330 13.29 23.96 5.51
CA LEU A 330 13.82 25.32 5.40
C LEU A 330 13.94 25.75 3.94
N VAL A 331 13.69 27.04 3.67
CA VAL A 331 13.75 27.60 2.31
C VAL A 331 15.17 27.47 1.76
N THR A 332 16.18 27.84 2.57
CA THR A 332 17.60 27.72 2.21
C THR A 332 18.03 26.24 2.24
N PRO A 333 18.47 25.66 1.10
CA PRO A 333 18.81 24.24 1.03
C PRO A 333 19.93 23.80 1.98
N ASP A 334 20.98 24.60 2.10
CA ASP A 334 22.15 24.28 2.94
C ASP A 334 21.88 24.41 4.45
N ALA A 335 20.76 25.04 4.83
CA ALA A 335 20.35 25.15 6.22
C ALA A 335 19.50 23.95 6.66
N ARG A 336 19.05 23.09 5.74
CA ARG A 336 18.23 21.92 6.04
C ARG A 336 19.07 20.87 6.76
N THR A 337 18.49 20.21 7.76
CA THR A 337 19.08 19.03 8.41
C THR A 337 19.40 17.97 7.36
N GLY A 338 20.64 17.44 7.36
CA GLY A 338 21.01 16.36 6.45
C GLY A 338 20.19 15.10 6.71
N ILE A 339 19.98 14.26 5.69
CA ILE A 339 19.15 13.05 5.88
C ILE A 339 19.79 12.05 6.87
N GLU A 340 21.12 12.01 6.93
CA GLU A 340 21.89 11.22 7.90
C GLU A 340 21.66 11.71 9.34
N GLU A 341 21.60 13.02 9.55
CA GLU A 341 21.31 13.62 10.87
C GLU A 341 19.83 13.50 11.28
N ALA A 342 18.94 13.36 10.29
CA ALA A 342 17.51 13.20 10.50
C ALA A 342 17.11 11.76 10.92
N LEU A 343 17.96 10.77 10.63
CA LEU A 343 17.83 9.37 11.06
C LEU A 343 18.20 9.21 12.54
#